data_AF-A0A923SHM4-F1
#
_entry.id   AF-A0A923SHM4-F1
#
_cell.length_a   1.000
_cell.length_b   1.000
_cell.length_c   1.000
_cell.angle_alpha   90.00
_cell.angle_beta   90.00
_cell.angle_gamma   90.00
#
_symmetry.space_group_name_H-M   'P 1'
#
loop_
_entity.id
_entity.type
_entity.pdbx_description
1 polymer ?
#
loop_
_entity_poly.entity_id
_entity_poly.type
_entity_poly.pdbx_seq_one_letter_code
_entity_poly.pdbx_strand_id
1 'polypeptide(L)'
;MSTSSKTKQQQEVLSDEELIEQARDLLHRNMISGERAGFNYHFTKPSPETYPFQYFWDTCFHVFTLVALGEVDMAKKHMQSLFEMQLHDGFVGHMNYWKRLWPGRVTDLLQLRPKDILHLYKPHMSALVQPPLAAQAVWCIYKADKDIAFVKEMLPKLKKYYKWLAANRDFEGKGLLSIISPFESGMDWKASYDPVLGYKGKAGPLLFWKVLQVDAFNFSKNYNLPKIYNSNRFIVKDVGFNTIYAQNLVALSELCAVVADSEERHFKEQAGLTENSILQFMYDKQDAAFYDLYGHHYKKLKVRTGTIFFPVVLKSVPKEICQQVLDRHLLHKDGFHVPFPVPSLATNEPAFNPDESVYIWRGPTWVLFNWFIQAHLLEKDYTEEASKLLQSIKQLISKSGFREYYNPFTGEGNGAQDFTWSGLVVDMIKRQQEQEDKPLKQD
;
A
#
# COMPACT_ATOMS: atom_id res chain seq x y z
N MET A 1 -25.59 15.15 46.85
CA MET A 1 -26.18 15.29 45.51
C MET A 1 -25.43 16.38 44.76
N SER A 2 -24.69 16.01 43.72
CA SER A 2 -24.44 16.82 42.51
C SER A 2 -23.60 15.98 41.57
N THR A 3 -24.27 15.14 40.81
CA THR A 3 -23.71 14.41 39.66
C THR A 3 -23.58 15.40 38.51
N SER A 4 -22.38 15.90 38.27
CA SER A 4 -22.05 16.60 37.02
C SER A 4 -21.96 15.58 35.89
N SER A 5 -23.09 15.40 35.21
CA SER A 5 -23.21 14.72 33.94
C SER A 5 -22.41 15.50 32.90
N LYS A 6 -21.20 15.04 32.58
CA LYS A 6 -20.50 15.44 31.35
C LYS A 6 -21.23 14.80 30.18
N THR A 7 -22.13 15.57 29.56
CA THR A 7 -22.70 15.26 28.25
C THR A 7 -21.54 15.15 27.26
N LYS A 8 -21.21 13.95 26.80
CA LYS A 8 -20.32 13.77 25.64
C LYS A 8 -21.03 14.42 24.45
N GLN A 9 -20.60 15.61 24.04
CA GLN A 9 -20.91 16.10 22.70
C GLN A 9 -20.40 15.04 21.72
N GLN A 10 -21.32 14.34 21.06
CA GLN A 10 -20.97 13.60 19.85
C GLN A 10 -20.45 14.65 18.88
N GLN A 11 -19.14 14.63 18.61
CA GLN A 11 -18.54 15.45 17.58
C GLN A 11 -19.24 15.11 16.26
N GLU A 12 -19.81 16.13 15.62
CA GLU A 12 -20.55 15.97 14.38
C GLU A 12 -19.62 15.41 13.30
N VAL A 13 -20.09 14.38 12.59
CA VAL A 13 -19.33 13.77 11.50
C VAL A 13 -19.46 14.69 10.29
N LEU A 14 -18.33 15.05 9.70
CA LEU A 14 -18.27 15.89 8.51
C LEU A 14 -19.11 15.28 7.37
N SER A 15 -19.73 16.16 6.58
CA SER A 15 -20.45 15.75 5.37
C SER A 15 -19.49 15.18 4.32
N ASP A 16 -20.05 14.51 3.31
CA ASP A 16 -19.24 14.03 2.19
C ASP A 16 -18.60 15.22 1.45
N GLU A 17 -19.34 16.32 1.26
CA GLU A 17 -18.83 17.53 0.62
C GLU A 17 -17.67 18.15 1.39
N GLU A 18 -17.78 18.26 2.72
CA GLU A 18 -16.72 18.82 3.58
C GLU A 18 -15.45 17.96 3.55
N LEU A 19 -15.60 16.63 3.60
CA LEU A 19 -14.46 15.70 3.51
C LEU A 19 -13.77 15.79 2.15
N ILE A 20 -14.56 15.88 1.07
CA ILE A 20 -14.07 16.02 -0.30
C ILE A 20 -13.30 17.34 -0.47
N GLU A 21 -13.83 18.45 0.02
CA GLU A 21 -13.18 19.76 -0.04
C GLU A 21 -11.88 19.79 0.76
N GLN A 22 -11.89 19.31 2.01
CA GLN A 22 -10.69 19.25 2.83
C GLN A 22 -9.61 18.32 2.26
N ALA A 23 -9.99 17.18 1.67
CA ALA A 23 -9.05 16.28 1.01
C ALA A 23 -8.43 16.91 -0.24
N ARG A 24 -9.22 17.65 -1.04
CA ARG A 24 -8.71 18.44 -2.17
C ARG A 24 -7.68 19.44 -1.69
N ASP A 25 -8.04 20.31 -0.74
CA ASP A 25 -7.14 21.34 -0.23
C ASP A 25 -5.85 20.74 0.35
N LEU A 26 -5.96 19.63 1.06
CA LEU A 26 -4.81 18.90 1.58
C LEU A 26 -3.85 18.44 0.48
N LEU A 27 -4.36 17.80 -0.59
CA LEU A 27 -3.53 17.35 -1.71
C LEU A 27 -2.83 18.54 -2.38
N HIS A 28 -3.57 19.61 -2.69
CA HIS A 28 -3.02 20.81 -3.34
C HIS A 28 -1.96 21.51 -2.50
N ARG A 29 -2.17 21.66 -1.19
CA ARG A 29 -1.17 22.24 -0.26
C ARG A 29 0.12 21.42 -0.23
N ASN A 30 0.02 20.11 -0.37
CA ASN A 30 1.17 19.21 -0.32
C ASN A 30 1.83 18.97 -1.68
N MET A 31 1.24 19.50 -2.76
CA MET A 31 1.69 19.33 -4.13
C MET A 31 2.95 20.15 -4.43
N ILE A 32 3.88 19.56 -5.16
CA ILE A 32 5.12 20.19 -5.61
C ILE A 32 5.28 19.94 -7.10
N SER A 33 5.64 20.98 -7.84
CA SER A 33 6.13 20.88 -9.21
C SER A 33 7.49 21.55 -9.37
N GLY A 34 8.24 21.16 -10.40
CA GLY A 34 9.42 21.89 -10.83
C GLY A 34 10.24 21.12 -11.86
N GLU A 35 11.38 21.69 -12.21
CA GLU A 35 12.37 21.09 -13.08
C GLU A 35 13.71 21.05 -12.34
N ARG A 36 14.45 19.94 -12.44
CA ARG A 36 15.83 19.88 -11.95
C ARG A 36 16.66 18.90 -12.75
N ALA A 37 17.84 19.37 -13.19
CA ALA A 37 18.81 18.57 -13.94
C ALA A 37 18.20 17.89 -15.18
N GLY A 38 17.29 18.58 -15.87
CA GLY A 38 16.62 18.09 -17.08
C GLY A 38 15.43 17.16 -16.82
N PHE A 39 15.05 16.92 -15.56
CA PHE A 39 13.86 16.17 -15.21
C PHE A 39 12.73 17.10 -14.79
N ASN A 40 11.52 16.83 -15.30
CA ASN A 40 10.31 17.46 -14.81
C ASN A 40 9.69 16.60 -13.71
N TYR A 41 9.34 17.22 -12.58
CA TYR A 41 8.69 16.53 -11.49
C TYR A 41 7.41 17.22 -11.06
N HIS A 42 6.42 16.42 -10.72
CA HIS A 42 5.10 16.83 -10.25
C HIS A 42 4.54 15.73 -9.34
N PHE A 43 4.44 16.00 -8.05
CA PHE A 43 4.01 15.02 -7.07
C PHE A 43 3.42 15.67 -5.83
N THR A 44 2.68 14.88 -5.05
CA THR A 44 2.18 15.30 -3.74
C THR A 44 3.00 14.65 -2.64
N LYS A 45 3.48 15.45 -1.67
CA LYS A 45 4.15 14.92 -0.48
C LYS A 45 3.14 14.19 0.41
N PRO A 46 3.44 12.98 0.91
CA PRO A 46 2.52 12.29 1.81
C PRO A 46 2.18 13.11 3.06
N SER A 47 3.18 13.80 3.62
CA SER A 47 3.05 14.84 4.65
C SER A 47 4.20 15.84 4.48
N PRO A 48 3.98 17.16 4.64
CA PRO A 48 4.99 18.18 4.34
C PRO A 48 6.31 18.04 5.09
N GLU A 49 6.25 17.64 6.36
CA GLU A 49 7.41 17.57 7.26
C GLU A 49 7.94 16.15 7.40
N THR A 50 7.06 15.19 7.71
CA THR A 50 7.44 13.80 8.00
C THR A 50 7.88 13.06 6.73
N TYR A 51 7.20 13.31 5.61
CA TYR A 51 7.41 12.58 4.36
C TYR A 51 7.59 13.55 3.17
N PRO A 52 8.74 14.25 3.09
CA PRO A 52 8.90 15.39 2.18
C PRO A 52 9.33 15.01 0.75
N PHE A 53 9.19 13.74 0.35
CA PHE A 53 9.66 13.20 -0.92
C PHE A 53 8.51 12.60 -1.73
N GLN A 54 8.77 12.30 -3.01
CA GLN A 54 7.85 11.50 -3.80
C GLN A 54 8.10 10.03 -3.50
N TYR A 55 7.09 9.35 -2.95
CA TYR A 55 7.11 7.91 -2.71
C TYR A 55 6.28 7.19 -3.76
N PHE A 56 6.69 5.97 -4.13
CA PHE A 56 6.14 5.25 -5.28
C PHE A 56 4.67 4.91 -5.09
N TRP A 57 4.34 4.19 -4.02
CA TRP A 57 2.95 3.77 -3.79
C TRP A 57 2.07 4.92 -3.31
N ASP A 58 2.61 5.91 -2.59
CA ASP A 58 1.89 7.13 -2.19
C ASP A 58 1.40 7.89 -3.42
N THR A 59 2.28 8.04 -4.42
CA THR A 59 1.91 8.67 -5.71
C THR A 59 0.75 7.92 -6.36
N CYS A 60 0.72 6.59 -6.27
CA CYS A 60 -0.38 5.79 -6.79
C CYS A 60 -1.67 6.00 -5.99
N PHE A 61 -1.60 6.13 -4.65
CA PHE A 61 -2.76 6.47 -3.82
C PHE A 61 -3.29 7.88 -4.12
N HIS A 62 -2.41 8.85 -4.35
CA HIS A 62 -2.81 10.20 -4.78
C HIS A 62 -3.58 10.17 -6.10
N VAL A 63 -3.20 9.30 -7.04
CA VAL A 63 -3.92 9.15 -8.31
C VAL A 63 -5.37 8.71 -8.09
N PHE A 64 -5.64 7.73 -7.22
CA PHE A 64 -7.01 7.33 -6.93
C PHE A 64 -7.84 8.49 -6.36
N THR A 65 -7.29 9.24 -5.41
CA THR A 65 -7.96 10.41 -4.83
C THR A 65 -8.17 11.51 -5.88
N LEU A 66 -7.16 11.85 -6.68
CA LEU A 66 -7.25 12.89 -7.72
C LEU A 66 -8.30 12.53 -8.78
N VAL A 67 -8.34 11.27 -9.23
CA VAL A 67 -9.37 10.81 -10.17
C VAL A 67 -10.77 10.90 -9.54
N ALA A 68 -10.93 10.52 -8.27
CA ALA A 68 -12.20 10.64 -7.55
C ALA A 68 -12.65 12.11 -7.34
N LEU A 69 -11.69 13.05 -7.30
CA LEU A 69 -11.92 14.50 -7.30
C LEU A 69 -12.23 15.09 -8.68
N GLY A 70 -12.09 14.31 -9.77
CA GLY A 70 -12.23 14.77 -11.14
C GLY A 70 -10.97 15.44 -11.73
N GLU A 71 -9.83 15.37 -11.03
CA GLU A 71 -8.57 16.03 -11.40
C GLU A 71 -7.63 15.09 -12.20
N VAL A 72 -8.16 14.51 -13.29
CA VAL A 72 -7.49 13.47 -14.07
C VAL A 72 -6.15 13.94 -14.67
N ASP A 73 -6.06 15.20 -15.10
CA ASP A 73 -4.81 15.77 -15.65
C ASP A 73 -3.69 15.85 -14.60
N MET A 74 -4.03 16.11 -13.33
CA MET A 74 -3.05 16.10 -12.24
C MET A 74 -2.61 14.67 -11.94
N ALA A 75 -3.53 13.70 -11.98
CA ALA A 75 -3.21 12.29 -11.83
C ALA A 75 -2.23 11.79 -12.91
N LYS A 76 -2.40 12.22 -14.17
CA LYS A 76 -1.46 11.93 -15.26
C LYS A 76 -0.05 12.46 -14.97
N LYS A 77 0.06 13.72 -14.55
CA LYS A 77 1.35 14.35 -14.20
C LYS A 77 2.07 13.61 -13.07
N HIS A 78 1.32 13.14 -12.06
CA HIS A 78 1.88 12.33 -10.96
C HIS A 78 2.53 11.04 -11.49
N MET A 79 1.84 10.32 -12.39
CA MET A 79 2.37 9.09 -12.98
C MET A 79 3.55 9.34 -13.92
N GLN A 80 3.52 10.41 -14.72
CA GLN A 80 4.65 10.81 -15.56
C GLN A 80 5.89 11.09 -14.70
N SER A 81 5.74 11.92 -13.68
CA SER A 81 6.82 12.25 -12.73
C SER A 81 7.37 11.02 -12.03
N LEU A 82 6.53 10.04 -11.66
CA LEU A 82 6.99 8.83 -10.96
C LEU A 82 7.99 8.01 -11.80
N PHE A 83 7.78 7.94 -13.11
CA PHE A 83 8.60 7.16 -14.05
C PHE A 83 9.64 8.00 -14.79
N GLU A 84 9.79 9.27 -14.45
CA GLU A 84 10.71 10.19 -15.11
C GLU A 84 12.19 9.76 -14.93
N MET A 85 12.55 9.26 -13.74
CA MET A 85 13.90 8.73 -13.44
C MET A 85 14.03 7.21 -13.68
N GLN A 86 13.08 6.56 -14.36
CA GLN A 86 13.14 5.12 -14.61
C GLN A 86 14.47 4.73 -15.28
N LEU A 87 15.16 3.75 -14.71
CA LEU A 87 16.43 3.27 -15.26
C LEU A 87 16.20 2.47 -16.55
N HIS A 88 17.25 2.34 -17.37
CA HIS A 88 17.18 1.60 -18.64
C HIS A 88 16.74 0.14 -18.48
N ASP A 89 17.07 -0.49 -17.36
CA ASP A 89 16.67 -1.87 -17.02
C ASP A 89 15.21 -1.97 -16.53
N GLY A 90 14.54 -0.84 -16.32
CA GLY A 90 13.15 -0.75 -15.88
C GLY A 90 12.97 -0.38 -14.41
N PHE A 91 14.04 -0.36 -13.60
CA PHE A 91 13.94 -0.07 -12.17
C PHE A 91 13.41 1.34 -11.88
N VAL A 92 12.50 1.42 -10.90
CA VAL A 92 12.03 2.66 -10.26
C VAL A 92 12.10 2.44 -8.75
N GLY A 93 12.77 3.35 -8.05
CA GLY A 93 12.92 3.26 -6.59
C GLY A 93 11.63 3.63 -5.87
N HIS A 94 11.51 3.18 -4.62
CA HIS A 94 10.36 3.54 -3.78
C HIS A 94 10.32 5.03 -3.41
N MET A 95 11.44 5.74 -3.56
CA MET A 95 11.56 7.17 -3.33
C MET A 95 12.31 7.85 -4.47
N ASN A 96 11.77 8.98 -4.93
CA ASN A 96 12.42 9.90 -5.85
C ASN A 96 12.86 11.17 -5.09
N TYR A 97 14.16 11.44 -5.11
CA TYR A 97 14.78 12.61 -4.47
C TYR A 97 14.95 13.73 -5.49
N TRP A 98 14.01 14.68 -5.51
CA TRP A 98 13.99 15.79 -6.49
C TRP A 98 14.72 17.04 -5.97
N LYS A 99 14.10 17.76 -5.03
CA LYS A 99 14.61 19.02 -4.48
C LYS A 99 15.45 18.79 -3.23
N ARG A 100 14.90 18.06 -2.26
CA ARG A 100 15.65 17.57 -1.11
C ARG A 100 16.36 16.29 -1.55
N LEU A 101 17.68 16.35 -1.61
CA LEU A 101 18.52 15.24 -2.10
C LEU A 101 19.03 14.34 -0.99
N TRP A 102 19.17 14.88 0.22
CA TRP A 102 19.57 14.08 1.36
C TRP A 102 18.37 13.36 1.96
N PRO A 103 18.50 12.08 2.34
CA PRO A 103 17.43 11.34 3.01
C PRO A 103 16.92 12.03 4.30
N GLY A 104 15.74 11.59 4.74
CA GLY A 104 15.10 12.09 5.96
C GLY A 104 15.98 11.87 7.20
N ARG A 105 16.48 10.64 7.36
CA ARG A 105 17.39 10.23 8.43
C ARG A 105 18.71 9.75 7.84
N VAL A 106 19.79 9.89 8.59
CA VAL A 106 21.12 9.39 8.18
C VAL A 106 21.11 7.87 7.95
N THR A 107 20.31 7.12 8.71
CA THR A 107 20.15 5.67 8.54
C THR A 107 19.54 5.29 7.19
N ASP A 108 18.74 6.16 6.59
CA ASP A 108 18.10 5.90 5.30
C ASP A 108 19.12 5.95 4.14
N LEU A 109 20.37 6.41 4.38
CA LEU A 109 21.47 6.24 3.42
C LEU A 109 21.75 4.76 3.10
N LEU A 110 21.44 3.86 4.03
CA LEU A 110 21.55 2.42 3.80
C LEU A 110 20.58 1.92 2.73
N GLN A 111 19.52 2.67 2.44
CA GLN A 111 18.53 2.37 1.41
C GLN A 111 18.95 2.87 0.01
N LEU A 112 20.13 3.46 -0.11
CA LEU A 112 20.73 3.85 -1.39
C LEU A 112 21.77 2.81 -1.82
N ARG A 113 22.05 2.71 -3.12
CA ARG A 113 23.23 1.94 -3.55
C ARG A 113 24.48 2.72 -3.12
N PRO A 114 25.54 2.06 -2.62
CA PRO A 114 26.78 2.74 -2.21
C PRO A 114 27.31 3.75 -3.25
N LYS A 115 27.26 3.40 -4.53
CA LYS A 115 27.68 4.28 -5.63
C LYS A 115 26.82 5.54 -5.79
N ASP A 116 25.57 5.51 -5.36
CA ASP A 116 24.62 6.63 -5.49
C ASP A 116 24.82 7.67 -4.40
N ILE A 117 25.50 7.34 -3.29
CA ILE A 117 25.90 8.32 -2.26
C ILE A 117 26.81 9.40 -2.85
N LEU A 118 27.61 9.04 -3.86
CA LEU A 118 28.47 10.01 -4.57
C LEU A 118 27.65 10.98 -5.43
N HIS A 119 26.34 10.76 -5.59
CA HIS A 119 25.45 11.53 -6.46
C HIS A 119 24.39 12.33 -5.69
N LEU A 120 24.53 12.50 -4.37
CA LEU A 120 23.59 13.27 -3.52
C LEU A 120 23.53 14.79 -3.82
N TYR A 121 24.13 15.25 -4.92
CA TYR A 121 24.04 16.62 -5.45
C TYR A 121 23.12 16.75 -6.67
N LYS A 122 22.60 15.64 -7.20
CA LYS A 122 21.62 15.60 -8.31
C LYS A 122 20.43 14.67 -7.98
N PRO A 123 19.30 14.79 -8.72
CA PRO A 123 18.18 13.88 -8.54
C PRO A 123 18.58 12.41 -8.67
N HIS A 124 18.02 11.58 -7.80
CA HIS A 124 18.29 10.14 -7.74
C HIS A 124 17.13 9.41 -7.07
N MET A 125 17.20 8.09 -7.07
CA MET A 125 16.22 7.21 -6.45
C MET A 125 16.87 6.36 -5.35
N SER A 126 16.04 5.86 -4.43
CA SER A 126 16.44 4.79 -3.52
C SER A 126 16.67 3.45 -4.26
N ALA A 127 17.31 2.50 -3.58
CA ALA A 127 17.60 1.15 -4.09
C ALA A 127 16.48 0.13 -3.86
N LEU A 128 15.50 0.50 -3.02
CA LEU A 128 14.38 -0.35 -2.63
C LEU A 128 13.18 -0.15 -3.55
N VAL A 129 12.30 -1.14 -3.61
CA VAL A 129 10.98 -1.03 -4.27
C VAL A 129 9.87 -0.79 -3.25
N GLN A 130 8.65 -0.54 -3.71
CA GLN A 130 7.42 -0.50 -2.89
C GLN A 130 6.34 -1.34 -3.58
N PRO A 131 5.18 -1.60 -2.93
CA PRO A 131 4.10 -2.35 -3.57
C PRO A 131 3.74 -1.75 -4.94
N PRO A 132 3.72 -2.56 -6.01
CA PRO A 132 3.71 -2.02 -7.36
C PRO A 132 2.28 -1.69 -7.82
N LEU A 133 1.69 -0.59 -7.33
CA LEU A 133 0.32 -0.13 -7.65
C LEU A 133 0.19 0.64 -8.99
N ALA A 134 1.30 0.87 -9.70
CA ALA A 134 1.34 1.83 -10.81
C ALA A 134 0.43 1.46 -12.00
N ALA A 135 0.27 0.18 -12.33
CA ALA A 135 -0.58 -0.23 -13.45
C ALA A 135 -2.06 -0.02 -13.13
N GLN A 136 -2.51 -0.28 -11.89
CA GLN A 136 -3.86 0.03 -11.45
C GLN A 136 -4.11 1.54 -11.42
N ALA A 137 -3.11 2.35 -11.05
CA ALA A 137 -3.22 3.80 -11.08
C ALA A 137 -3.42 4.32 -12.52
N VAL A 138 -2.65 3.84 -13.49
CA VAL A 138 -2.84 4.19 -14.92
C VAL A 138 -4.16 3.65 -15.46
N TRP A 139 -4.57 2.44 -15.06
CA TRP A 139 -5.88 1.90 -15.40
C TRP A 139 -7.03 2.75 -14.83
N CYS A 140 -6.89 3.25 -13.60
CA CYS A 140 -7.86 4.15 -12.97
C CYS A 140 -8.00 5.46 -13.77
N ILE A 141 -6.88 6.08 -14.16
CA ILE A 141 -6.87 7.27 -15.03
C ILE A 141 -7.57 6.97 -16.36
N TYR A 142 -7.18 5.92 -17.06
CA TYR A 142 -7.79 5.54 -18.34
C TYR A 142 -9.29 5.27 -18.20
N LYS A 143 -9.74 4.65 -17.11
CA LYS A 143 -11.17 4.42 -16.91
C LYS A 143 -11.96 5.73 -16.83
N ALA A 144 -11.36 6.79 -16.30
CA ALA A 144 -12.00 8.09 -16.09
C ALA A 144 -12.12 8.91 -17.38
N ASP A 145 -11.09 8.93 -18.25
CA ASP A 145 -11.07 9.81 -19.43
C ASP A 145 -10.94 9.10 -20.78
N LYS A 146 -10.69 7.79 -20.78
CA LYS A 146 -10.45 6.95 -21.97
C LYS A 146 -9.28 7.42 -22.85
N ASP A 147 -8.29 8.12 -22.29
CA ASP A 147 -7.15 8.63 -23.05
C ASP A 147 -6.17 7.52 -23.47
N ILE A 148 -6.34 7.04 -24.71
CA ILE A 148 -5.47 6.03 -25.32
C ILE A 148 -4.04 6.55 -25.52
N ALA A 149 -3.84 7.85 -25.76
CA ALA A 149 -2.51 8.41 -25.96
C ALA A 149 -1.68 8.32 -24.68
N PHE A 150 -2.30 8.64 -23.54
CA PHE A 150 -1.67 8.46 -22.24
C PHE A 150 -1.34 6.99 -21.92
N VAL A 151 -2.22 6.05 -22.29
CA VAL A 151 -1.91 4.61 -22.15
C VAL A 151 -0.69 4.23 -23.00
N LYS A 152 -0.62 4.69 -24.26
CA LYS A 152 0.54 4.43 -25.15
C LYS A 152 1.83 5.02 -24.61
N GLU A 153 1.77 6.15 -23.92
CA GLU A 153 2.91 6.79 -23.26
C GLU A 153 3.41 5.96 -22.06
N MET A 154 2.50 5.57 -21.17
CA MET A 154 2.86 4.95 -19.89
C MET A 154 3.11 3.45 -20.00
N LEU A 155 2.40 2.73 -20.87
CA LEU A 155 2.46 1.27 -20.96
C LEU A 155 3.89 0.73 -21.15
N PRO A 156 4.74 1.28 -22.05
CA PRO A 156 6.12 0.81 -22.18
C PRO A 156 6.95 0.94 -20.90
N LYS A 157 6.75 2.03 -20.12
CA LYS A 157 7.42 2.28 -18.85
C LYS A 157 6.96 1.26 -17.79
N LEU A 158 5.65 1.03 -17.70
CA LEU A 158 5.08 0.02 -16.81
C LEU A 158 5.62 -1.37 -17.17
N LYS A 159 5.52 -1.81 -18.43
CA LYS A 159 6.00 -3.14 -18.86
C LYS A 159 7.46 -3.38 -18.47
N LYS A 160 8.34 -2.39 -18.63
CA LYS A 160 9.74 -2.50 -18.19
C LYS A 160 9.86 -2.70 -16.68
N TYR A 161 9.11 -1.93 -15.88
CA TYR A 161 9.15 -2.04 -14.42
C TYR A 161 8.65 -3.40 -13.91
N TYR A 162 7.51 -3.88 -14.40
CA TYR A 162 6.97 -5.17 -13.95
C TYR A 162 7.80 -6.36 -14.45
N LYS A 163 8.41 -6.28 -15.64
CA LYS A 163 9.41 -7.27 -16.08
C LYS A 163 10.67 -7.22 -15.23
N TRP A 164 11.12 -6.03 -14.82
CA TRP A 164 12.24 -5.89 -13.89
C TRP A 164 11.90 -6.56 -12.55
N LEU A 165 10.70 -6.33 -12.00
CA LEU A 165 10.26 -6.97 -10.77
C LEU A 165 10.26 -8.50 -10.90
N ALA A 166 9.65 -9.06 -11.94
CA ALA A 166 9.63 -10.50 -12.17
C ALA A 166 11.05 -11.08 -12.28
N ALA A 167 11.91 -10.46 -13.10
CA ALA A 167 13.27 -10.95 -13.33
C ALA A 167 14.19 -10.83 -12.10
N ASN A 168 13.90 -9.92 -11.18
CA ASN A 168 14.80 -9.59 -10.07
C ASN A 168 14.27 -9.98 -8.69
N ARG A 169 12.97 -10.23 -8.54
CA ARG A 169 12.30 -10.48 -7.24
C ARG A 169 11.55 -11.81 -7.18
N ASP A 170 11.19 -12.43 -8.30
CA ASP A 170 10.69 -13.82 -8.33
C ASP A 170 11.87 -14.79 -8.43
N PHE A 171 12.62 -14.95 -7.32
CA PHE A 171 13.83 -15.77 -7.31
C PHE A 171 13.58 -17.24 -7.63
N GLU A 172 12.38 -17.73 -7.34
CA GLU A 172 12.01 -19.14 -7.48
C GLU A 172 11.16 -19.45 -8.73
N GLY A 173 10.79 -18.42 -9.53
CA GLY A 173 9.98 -18.59 -10.74
C GLY A 173 8.58 -19.12 -10.44
N LYS A 174 7.99 -18.76 -9.30
CA LYS A 174 6.65 -19.19 -8.86
C LYS A 174 5.62 -18.06 -8.93
N GLY A 175 5.97 -16.92 -9.53
CA GLY A 175 5.11 -15.75 -9.57
C GLY A 175 4.96 -15.06 -8.22
N LEU A 176 5.81 -15.36 -7.23
CA LEU A 176 5.80 -14.70 -5.92
C LEU A 176 7.07 -13.87 -5.73
N LEU A 177 6.90 -12.55 -5.70
CA LEU A 177 7.97 -11.60 -5.48
C LEU A 177 8.42 -11.63 -4.03
N SER A 178 9.74 -11.60 -3.83
CA SER A 178 10.36 -11.48 -2.52
C SER A 178 10.84 -10.05 -2.26
N ILE A 179 10.41 -9.48 -1.14
CA ILE A 179 11.02 -8.30 -0.54
C ILE A 179 12.33 -8.70 0.16
N ILE A 180 13.34 -7.83 0.05
CA ILE A 180 14.68 -7.99 0.63
C ILE A 180 14.93 -7.04 1.80
N SER A 181 13.99 -6.13 2.05
CA SER A 181 13.99 -5.21 3.18
C SER A 181 12.57 -5.04 3.70
N PRO A 182 12.36 -4.93 5.03
CA PRO A 182 11.05 -4.63 5.61
C PRO A 182 10.37 -3.40 4.99
N PHE A 183 11.14 -2.39 4.63
CA PHE A 183 10.67 -1.13 4.04
C PHE A 183 9.99 -1.33 2.66
N GLU A 184 10.31 -2.40 1.95
CA GLU A 184 9.76 -2.62 0.60
C GLU A 184 8.29 -3.02 0.59
N SER A 185 7.76 -3.48 1.72
CA SER A 185 6.33 -3.72 1.86
C SER A 185 5.52 -2.43 2.02
N GLY A 186 6.17 -1.31 2.34
CA GLY A 186 5.52 -0.11 2.86
C GLY A 186 4.96 -0.26 4.28
N MET A 187 5.10 -1.44 4.90
CA MET A 187 4.69 -1.76 6.25
C MET A 187 5.91 -2.00 7.15
N ASP A 188 6.66 -0.94 7.39
CA ASP A 188 7.89 -0.99 8.17
C ASP A 188 7.65 -1.59 9.57
N TRP A 189 8.58 -2.41 10.05
CA TRP A 189 8.44 -3.08 11.36
C TRP A 189 7.15 -3.90 11.54
N LYS A 190 6.46 -4.32 10.47
CA LYS A 190 5.33 -5.26 10.53
C LYS A 190 5.67 -6.49 11.37
N ALA A 191 4.75 -6.88 12.27
CA ALA A 191 5.01 -7.92 13.27
C ALA A 191 5.27 -9.32 12.66
N SER A 192 4.79 -9.59 11.44
CA SER A 192 5.09 -10.84 10.74
C SER A 192 6.57 -11.02 10.40
N TYR A 193 7.37 -9.95 10.42
CA TYR A 193 8.81 -9.99 10.19
C TYR A 193 9.62 -10.37 11.44
N ASP A 194 9.02 -10.31 12.63
CA ASP A 194 9.73 -10.60 13.89
C ASP A 194 10.39 -11.99 13.92
N PRO A 195 9.72 -13.07 13.48
CA PRO A 195 10.35 -14.39 13.42
C PRO A 195 11.57 -14.44 12.49
N VAL A 196 11.58 -13.64 11.43
CA VAL A 196 12.71 -13.55 10.48
C VAL A 196 13.89 -12.81 11.11
N LEU A 197 13.60 -11.75 11.86
CA LEU A 197 14.60 -10.94 12.56
C LEU A 197 15.13 -11.60 13.86
N GLY A 198 14.52 -12.72 14.26
CA GLY A 198 14.78 -13.36 15.55
C GLY A 198 14.39 -12.46 16.72
N TYR A 199 13.30 -11.71 16.58
CA TYR A 199 12.79 -10.77 17.57
C TYR A 199 11.54 -11.32 18.27
N LYS A 200 11.36 -10.97 19.54
CA LYS A 200 10.18 -11.30 20.34
C LYS A 200 9.88 -10.16 21.32
N GLY A 201 8.60 -9.93 21.58
CA GLY A 201 8.12 -8.97 22.58
C GLY A 201 7.66 -7.64 21.99
N LYS A 202 7.46 -6.65 22.86
CA LYS A 202 7.00 -5.31 22.48
C LYS A 202 8.09 -4.55 21.75
N ALA A 203 7.72 -3.91 20.64
CA ALA A 203 8.62 -3.14 19.80
C ALA A 203 9.41 -2.07 20.60
N GLY A 204 10.68 -1.91 20.26
CA GLY A 204 11.60 -1.00 20.94
C GLY A 204 12.94 -0.92 20.22
N PRO A 205 13.95 -0.23 20.80
CA PRO A 205 15.21 0.07 20.12
C PRO A 205 15.91 -1.14 19.51
N LEU A 206 15.83 -2.31 20.15
CA LEU A 206 16.40 -3.55 19.61
C LEU A 206 15.80 -3.94 18.25
N LEU A 207 14.48 -3.83 18.11
CA LEU A 207 13.79 -4.12 16.84
C LEU A 207 14.19 -3.10 15.76
N PHE A 208 14.31 -1.82 16.12
CA PHE A 208 14.80 -0.80 15.21
C PHE A 208 16.16 -1.17 14.62
N TRP A 209 17.13 -1.54 15.48
CA TRP A 209 18.45 -1.99 15.03
C TRP A 209 18.41 -3.28 14.22
N LYS A 210 17.55 -4.23 14.56
CA LYS A 210 17.38 -5.48 13.79
C LYS A 210 16.93 -5.23 12.35
N VAL A 211 16.00 -4.30 12.15
CA VAL A 211 15.57 -3.88 10.80
C VAL A 211 16.71 -3.19 10.06
N LEU A 212 17.41 -2.25 10.70
CA LEU A 212 18.56 -1.58 10.06
C LEU A 212 19.70 -2.53 9.69
N GLN A 213 19.90 -3.61 10.45
CA GLN A 213 20.89 -4.65 10.11
C GLN A 213 20.56 -5.39 8.80
N VAL A 214 19.31 -5.38 8.34
CA VAL A 214 18.94 -5.92 7.03
C VAL A 214 19.45 -4.98 5.93
N ASP A 215 19.13 -3.69 6.02
CA ASP A 215 19.58 -2.71 5.03
C ASP A 215 21.10 -2.53 5.03
N ALA A 216 21.75 -2.52 6.21
CA ALA A 216 23.21 -2.49 6.31
C ALA A 216 23.86 -3.68 5.60
N PHE A 217 23.26 -4.87 5.70
CA PHE A 217 23.72 -6.04 4.97
C PHE A 217 23.53 -5.86 3.46
N ASN A 218 22.35 -5.45 3.00
CA ASN A 218 22.05 -5.23 1.59
C ASN A 218 22.96 -4.16 0.96
N PHE A 219 23.20 -3.07 1.70
CA PHE A 219 24.14 -2.01 1.36
C PHE A 219 25.56 -2.55 1.21
N SER A 220 26.04 -3.37 2.16
CA SER A 220 27.37 -4.01 2.08
C SER A 220 27.54 -4.94 0.87
N LYS A 221 26.43 -5.44 0.32
CA LYS A 221 26.40 -6.25 -0.92
C LYS A 221 26.17 -5.42 -2.17
N ASN A 222 26.18 -4.09 -2.06
CA ASN A 222 25.88 -3.15 -3.14
C ASN A 222 24.54 -3.45 -3.83
N TYR A 223 23.55 -3.91 -3.05
CA TYR A 223 22.25 -4.37 -3.56
C TYR A 223 22.33 -5.44 -4.66
N ASN A 224 23.37 -6.29 -4.63
CA ASN A 224 23.47 -7.44 -5.52
C ASN A 224 22.45 -8.52 -5.11
N LEU A 225 21.35 -8.61 -5.87
CA LEU A 225 20.20 -9.45 -5.53
C LEU A 225 20.54 -10.94 -5.43
N PRO A 226 21.33 -11.56 -6.34
CA PRO A 226 21.74 -12.97 -6.16
C PRO A 226 22.50 -13.22 -4.86
N LYS A 227 23.41 -12.33 -4.46
CA LYS A 227 24.13 -12.45 -3.17
C LYS A 227 23.20 -12.29 -1.97
N ILE A 228 22.23 -11.39 -2.06
CA ILE A 228 21.24 -11.17 -0.99
C ILE A 228 20.33 -12.39 -0.86
N TYR A 229 19.81 -12.90 -1.98
CA TYR A 229 18.97 -14.10 -2.01
C TYR A 229 19.69 -15.33 -1.43
N ASN A 230 20.94 -15.57 -1.85
CA ASN A 230 21.75 -16.67 -1.35
C ASN A 230 22.07 -16.57 0.15
N SER A 231 22.08 -15.36 0.71
CA SER A 231 22.30 -15.18 2.16
C SER A 231 21.10 -15.64 2.99
N ASN A 232 19.90 -15.67 2.40
CA ASN A 232 18.64 -15.95 3.07
C ASN A 232 18.40 -15.13 4.36
N ARG A 233 19.00 -13.93 4.48
CA ARG A 233 18.95 -13.11 5.71
C ARG A 233 17.57 -12.47 5.93
N PHE A 234 17.00 -11.92 4.87
CA PHE A 234 15.65 -11.39 4.85
C PHE A 234 15.12 -11.56 3.42
N ILE A 235 14.40 -12.65 3.19
CA ILE A 235 13.75 -12.97 1.91
C ILE A 235 12.31 -13.32 2.27
N VAL A 236 11.42 -12.34 2.14
CA VAL A 236 10.02 -12.48 2.54
C VAL A 236 9.13 -12.30 1.32
N LYS A 237 8.20 -13.23 1.10
CA LYS A 237 7.12 -13.06 0.12
C LYS A 237 5.94 -12.51 0.90
N ASP A 238 5.81 -11.20 0.90
CA ASP A 238 4.74 -10.49 1.62
C ASP A 238 3.40 -10.67 0.89
N VAL A 239 2.35 -11.00 1.64
CA VAL A 239 1.04 -11.32 1.07
C VAL A 239 0.35 -10.10 0.46
N GLY A 240 0.49 -8.92 1.09
CA GLY A 240 -0.08 -7.68 0.59
C GLY A 240 0.62 -7.23 -0.68
N PHE A 241 1.95 -7.28 -0.69
CA PHE A 241 2.78 -6.96 -1.84
C PHE A 241 2.45 -7.85 -3.05
N ASN A 242 2.33 -9.17 -2.84
CA ASN A 242 2.04 -10.11 -3.92
C ASN A 242 0.59 -10.04 -4.41
N THR A 243 -0.37 -9.73 -3.52
CA THR A 243 -1.75 -9.45 -3.93
C THR A 243 -1.81 -8.22 -4.84
N ILE A 244 -1.17 -7.13 -4.43
CA ILE A 244 -1.09 -5.91 -5.25
C ILE A 244 -0.41 -6.20 -6.58
N TYR A 245 0.68 -6.97 -6.57
CA TYR A 245 1.36 -7.39 -7.79
C TYR A 245 0.43 -8.16 -8.74
N ALA A 246 -0.33 -9.13 -8.24
CA ALA A 246 -1.33 -9.86 -9.03
C ALA A 246 -2.37 -8.93 -9.67
N GLN A 247 -2.97 -8.03 -8.89
CA GLN A 247 -3.95 -7.07 -9.42
C GLN A 247 -3.35 -6.15 -10.49
N ASN A 248 -2.07 -5.80 -10.36
CA ASN A 248 -1.39 -4.95 -11.32
C ASN A 248 -0.96 -5.69 -12.59
N LEU A 249 -0.69 -7.00 -12.52
CA LEU A 249 -0.55 -7.84 -13.72
C LEU A 249 -1.88 -7.93 -14.49
N VAL A 250 -3.02 -8.04 -13.79
CA VAL A 250 -4.33 -7.94 -14.43
C VAL A 250 -4.52 -6.57 -15.08
N ALA A 251 -4.26 -5.47 -14.35
CA ALA A 251 -4.37 -4.12 -14.91
C ALA A 251 -3.45 -3.90 -16.12
N LEU A 252 -2.24 -4.46 -16.12
CA LEU A 252 -1.35 -4.45 -17.28
C LEU A 252 -1.93 -5.19 -18.48
N SER A 253 -2.53 -6.37 -18.26
CA SER A 253 -3.22 -7.10 -19.31
C SER A 253 -4.33 -6.25 -19.91
N GLU A 254 -5.16 -5.61 -19.09
CA GLU A 254 -6.25 -4.74 -19.56
C GLU A 254 -5.73 -3.52 -20.34
N LEU A 255 -4.65 -2.88 -19.86
CA LEU A 255 -4.00 -1.77 -20.58
C LEU A 255 -3.42 -2.23 -21.92
N CYS A 256 -2.85 -3.44 -22.00
CA CYS A 256 -2.38 -4.02 -23.26
C CYS A 256 -3.55 -4.25 -24.23
N ALA A 257 -4.67 -4.80 -23.74
CA ALA A 257 -5.85 -5.06 -24.56
C ALA A 257 -6.40 -3.77 -25.20
N VAL A 258 -6.46 -2.68 -24.44
CA VAL A 258 -6.93 -1.35 -24.91
C VAL A 258 -6.16 -0.85 -26.14
N VAL A 259 -4.85 -1.14 -26.22
CA VAL A 259 -3.99 -0.70 -27.33
C VAL A 259 -3.62 -1.82 -28.29
N ALA A 260 -4.25 -2.99 -28.16
CA ALA A 260 -3.94 -4.21 -28.92
C ALA A 260 -2.45 -4.62 -28.85
N ASP A 261 -1.83 -4.47 -27.68
CA ASP A 261 -0.44 -4.89 -27.44
C ASP A 261 -0.36 -6.42 -27.27
N SER A 262 0.54 -7.06 -28.01
CA SER A 262 0.73 -8.51 -28.01
C SER A 262 1.08 -9.13 -26.65
N GLU A 263 1.51 -8.34 -25.67
CA GLU A 263 1.87 -8.81 -24.34
C GLU A 263 0.67 -8.98 -23.37
N GLU A 264 -0.57 -8.70 -23.82
CA GLU A 264 -1.78 -8.95 -23.04
C GLU A 264 -1.80 -10.35 -22.42
N ARG A 265 -1.63 -11.38 -23.26
CA ARG A 265 -1.66 -12.78 -22.83
C ARG A 265 -0.57 -13.09 -21.80
N HIS A 266 0.63 -12.53 -21.99
CA HIS A 266 1.74 -12.75 -21.07
C HIS A 266 1.41 -12.26 -19.66
N PHE A 267 0.91 -11.02 -19.52
CA PHE A 267 0.57 -10.48 -18.20
C PHE A 267 -0.63 -11.20 -17.58
N LYS A 268 -1.61 -11.62 -18.38
CA LYS A 268 -2.73 -12.45 -17.90
C LYS A 268 -2.27 -13.80 -17.33
N GLU A 269 -1.35 -14.48 -18.01
CA GLU A 269 -0.77 -15.74 -17.55
C GLU A 269 0.06 -15.56 -16.28
N GLN A 270 0.86 -14.48 -16.20
CA GLN A 270 1.61 -14.15 -14.99
C GLN A 270 0.68 -13.84 -13.80
N ALA A 271 -0.42 -13.11 -14.03
CA ALA A 271 -1.41 -12.85 -12.98
C ALA A 271 -1.98 -14.16 -12.44
N GLY A 272 -2.41 -15.07 -13.33
CA GLY A 272 -2.90 -16.39 -12.96
C GLY A 272 -1.88 -17.23 -12.19
N LEU A 273 -0.60 -17.17 -12.57
CA LEU A 273 0.48 -17.85 -11.84
C LEU A 273 0.63 -17.29 -10.42
N THR A 274 0.73 -15.97 -10.26
CA THR A 274 0.86 -15.31 -8.94
C THR A 274 -0.34 -15.64 -8.06
N GLU A 275 -1.54 -15.50 -8.58
CA GLU A 275 -2.80 -15.77 -7.87
C GLU A 275 -2.88 -17.23 -7.38
N ASN A 276 -2.57 -18.19 -8.25
CA ASN A 276 -2.52 -19.61 -7.88
C ASN A 276 -1.47 -19.86 -6.79
N SER A 277 -0.30 -19.22 -6.87
CA SER A 277 0.74 -19.34 -5.86
C SER A 277 0.35 -18.71 -4.51
N ILE A 278 -0.40 -17.61 -4.50
CA ILE A 278 -0.95 -17.03 -3.26
C ILE A 278 -1.88 -18.06 -2.59
N LEU A 279 -2.82 -18.63 -3.34
CA LEU A 279 -3.72 -19.68 -2.84
C LEU A 279 -2.97 -20.93 -2.36
N GLN A 280 -1.99 -21.39 -3.11
CA GLN A 280 -1.24 -22.61 -2.80
C GLN A 280 -0.34 -22.45 -1.58
N PHE A 281 0.44 -21.37 -1.51
CA PHE A 281 1.51 -21.24 -0.53
C PHE A 281 1.14 -20.37 0.66
N MET A 282 0.36 -19.30 0.46
CA MET A 282 0.08 -18.32 1.52
C MET A 282 -1.18 -18.65 2.32
N TYR A 283 -2.20 -19.25 1.70
CA TYR A 283 -3.42 -19.63 2.41
C TYR A 283 -3.17 -20.75 3.42
N ASP A 284 -3.70 -20.58 4.62
CA ASP A 284 -3.79 -21.60 5.66
C ASP A 284 -5.26 -21.91 5.94
N LYS A 285 -5.67 -23.13 5.59
CA LYS A 285 -7.06 -23.59 5.73
C LYS A 285 -7.51 -23.70 7.19
N GLN A 286 -6.60 -24.01 8.11
CA GLN A 286 -6.94 -24.16 9.53
C GLN A 286 -7.25 -22.81 10.16
N ASP A 287 -6.48 -21.80 9.78
CA ASP A 287 -6.62 -20.44 10.30
C ASP A 287 -7.61 -19.59 9.48
N ALA A 288 -8.03 -20.07 8.31
CA ALA A 288 -8.77 -19.30 7.31
C ALA A 288 -8.12 -17.91 7.10
N ALA A 289 -6.82 -17.91 6.85
CA ALA A 289 -6.00 -16.70 6.76
C ALA A 289 -4.87 -16.87 5.75
N PHE A 290 -4.41 -15.76 5.17
CA PHE A 290 -3.25 -15.74 4.29
C PHE A 290 -2.04 -15.17 5.01
N TYR A 291 -0.91 -15.87 4.97
CA TYR A 291 0.30 -15.49 5.69
C TYR A 291 1.46 -15.17 4.75
N ASP A 292 2.30 -14.22 5.17
CA ASP A 292 3.61 -13.99 4.56
C ASP A 292 4.46 -15.27 4.60
N LEU A 293 5.39 -15.40 3.66
CA LEU A 293 6.28 -16.55 3.58
C LEU A 293 7.74 -16.12 3.72
N TYR A 294 8.53 -16.94 4.41
CA TYR A 294 9.95 -16.70 4.62
C TYR A 294 10.83 -17.76 3.94
N GLY A 295 11.88 -17.25 3.29
CA GLY A 295 12.99 -18.01 2.76
C GLY A 295 12.64 -18.89 1.56
N HIS A 296 13.60 -19.74 1.19
CA HIS A 296 13.54 -20.59 -0.02
C HIS A 296 12.50 -21.73 0.09
N HIS A 297 12.06 -22.05 1.31
CA HIS A 297 11.13 -23.14 1.60
C HIS A 297 9.71 -22.67 1.92
N TYR A 298 9.37 -21.42 1.64
CA TYR A 298 8.01 -20.88 1.78
C TYR A 298 7.42 -21.07 3.19
N LYS A 299 8.24 -20.87 4.24
CA LYS A 299 7.77 -21.05 5.61
C LYS A 299 6.72 -19.97 5.95
N LYS A 300 5.48 -20.37 6.22
CA LYS A 300 4.42 -19.46 6.67
C LYS A 300 4.80 -18.75 7.97
N LEU A 301 4.67 -17.43 7.96
CA LEU A 301 4.83 -16.55 9.11
C LEU A 301 3.46 -16.32 9.75
N LYS A 302 3.07 -17.21 10.67
CA LYS A 302 1.75 -17.22 11.32
C LYS A 302 1.57 -16.05 12.32
N VAL A 303 1.45 -14.84 11.80
CA VAL A 303 1.14 -13.60 12.54
C VAL A 303 0.02 -12.88 11.80
N ARG A 304 -1.11 -12.65 12.46
CA ARG A 304 -2.32 -12.08 11.83
C ARG A 304 -2.25 -10.57 11.75
N THR A 305 -1.68 -10.09 10.65
CA THR A 305 -1.66 -8.67 10.29
C THR A 305 -2.87 -8.30 9.43
N GLY A 306 -3.17 -7.01 9.25
CA GLY A 306 -4.26 -6.58 8.37
C GLY A 306 -4.14 -7.05 6.92
N THR A 307 -2.95 -7.52 6.50
CA THR A 307 -2.72 -8.06 5.16
C THR A 307 -3.37 -9.43 4.91
N ILE A 308 -3.87 -10.13 5.95
CA ILE A 308 -4.61 -11.38 5.75
C ILE A 308 -5.87 -11.21 4.89
N PHE A 309 -6.42 -9.99 4.85
CA PHE A 309 -7.60 -9.65 4.06
C PHE A 309 -7.26 -9.32 2.60
N PHE A 310 -5.99 -9.08 2.26
CA PHE A 310 -5.66 -8.58 0.92
C PHE A 310 -6.06 -9.57 -0.18
N PRO A 311 -5.72 -10.87 -0.10
CA PRO A 311 -6.03 -11.81 -1.18
C PRO A 311 -7.51 -11.98 -1.48
N VAL A 312 -8.43 -11.65 -0.56
CA VAL A 312 -9.88 -11.85 -0.81
C VAL A 312 -10.38 -11.08 -2.03
N VAL A 313 -9.67 -10.01 -2.43
CA VAL A 313 -9.98 -9.19 -3.60
C VAL A 313 -9.66 -9.85 -4.94
N LEU A 314 -8.89 -10.94 -4.93
CA LEU A 314 -8.45 -11.63 -6.14
C LEU A 314 -9.58 -12.51 -6.69
N LYS A 315 -9.84 -12.40 -8.00
CA LYS A 315 -10.95 -13.13 -8.66
C LYS A 315 -10.80 -14.65 -8.62
N SER A 316 -9.56 -15.14 -8.55
CA SER A 316 -9.24 -16.56 -8.42
C SER A 316 -9.50 -17.14 -7.04
N VAL A 317 -9.58 -16.31 -5.99
CA VAL A 317 -9.86 -16.82 -4.65
C VAL A 317 -11.31 -17.30 -4.60
N PRO A 318 -11.55 -18.59 -4.28
CA PRO A 318 -12.89 -19.14 -4.20
C PRO A 318 -13.78 -18.34 -3.24
N LYS A 319 -15.05 -18.16 -3.59
CA LYS A 319 -16.02 -17.39 -2.79
C LYS A 319 -16.10 -17.91 -1.36
N GLU A 320 -16.03 -19.22 -1.17
CA GLU A 320 -16.08 -19.88 0.14
C GLU A 320 -14.85 -19.53 0.99
N ILE A 321 -13.66 -19.38 0.37
CA ILE A 321 -12.45 -18.95 1.08
C ILE A 321 -12.56 -17.48 1.47
N CYS A 322 -13.00 -16.60 0.56
CA CYS A 322 -13.23 -15.19 0.89
C CYS A 322 -14.21 -15.06 2.06
N GLN A 323 -15.34 -15.77 2.01
CA GLN A 323 -16.34 -15.75 3.07
C GLN A 323 -15.77 -16.27 4.39
N GLN A 324 -15.03 -17.39 4.39
CA GLN A 324 -14.41 -17.91 5.62
C GLN A 324 -13.44 -16.91 6.26
N VAL A 325 -12.64 -16.21 5.45
CA VAL A 325 -11.68 -15.20 5.94
C VAL A 325 -12.42 -14.00 6.54
N LEU A 326 -13.42 -13.46 5.81
CA LEU A 326 -14.20 -12.31 6.25
C LEU A 326 -15.04 -12.63 7.48
N ASP A 327 -15.78 -13.73 7.48
CA ASP A 327 -16.61 -14.15 8.60
C ASP A 327 -15.74 -14.32 9.84
N ARG A 328 -14.66 -15.09 9.74
CA ARG A 328 -13.80 -15.38 10.90
C ARG A 328 -13.13 -14.13 11.46
N HIS A 329 -12.47 -13.35 10.60
CA HIS A 329 -11.54 -12.32 11.07
C HIS A 329 -12.15 -10.92 11.11
N LEU A 330 -13.07 -10.58 10.20
CA LEU A 330 -13.68 -9.25 10.14
C LEU A 330 -15.00 -9.17 10.92
N LEU A 331 -15.90 -10.13 10.73
CA LEU A 331 -17.26 -10.09 11.27
C LEU A 331 -17.36 -10.68 12.68
N HIS A 332 -16.57 -11.69 13.00
CA HIS A 332 -16.52 -12.31 14.33
C HIS A 332 -15.40 -11.73 15.21
N LYS A 333 -15.43 -12.03 16.51
CA LYS A 333 -14.46 -11.53 17.51
C LYS A 333 -13.10 -12.24 17.44
N ASP A 334 -12.45 -12.28 16.27
CA ASP A 334 -11.10 -12.86 16.09
C ASP A 334 -10.04 -11.79 15.87
N GLY A 335 -10.00 -10.79 16.76
CA GLY A 335 -8.88 -9.86 16.88
C GLY A 335 -8.90 -8.64 15.95
N PHE A 336 -9.71 -8.58 14.89
CA PHE A 336 -9.88 -7.35 14.09
C PHE A 336 -11.21 -6.63 14.32
N HIS A 337 -12.12 -7.24 15.07
CA HIS A 337 -13.39 -6.62 15.46
C HIS A 337 -13.17 -5.58 16.58
N VAL A 338 -12.94 -4.34 16.18
CA VAL A 338 -12.70 -3.16 17.03
C VAL A 338 -13.63 -2.01 16.60
N PRO A 339 -13.84 -0.96 17.42
CA PRO A 339 -14.72 0.16 17.07
C PRO A 339 -14.39 0.83 15.73
N PHE A 340 -13.10 0.95 15.40
CA PHE A 340 -12.63 1.48 14.13
C PHE A 340 -11.76 0.44 13.41
N PRO A 341 -12.36 -0.50 12.67
CA PRO A 341 -11.62 -1.49 11.88
C PRO A 341 -10.91 -0.80 10.70
N VAL A 342 -9.98 -1.44 9.99
CA VAL A 342 -9.29 -2.68 10.34
C VAL A 342 -7.90 -2.32 10.91
N PRO A 343 -7.52 -2.82 12.11
CA PRO A 343 -6.21 -2.58 12.66
C PRO A 343 -5.12 -3.30 11.85
N SER A 344 -3.92 -2.71 11.81
CA SER A 344 -2.76 -3.30 11.11
C SER A 344 -2.28 -4.64 11.69
N LEU A 345 -2.68 -4.95 12.93
CA LEU A 345 -2.38 -6.20 13.63
C LEU A 345 -3.59 -6.63 14.47
N ALA A 346 -3.88 -7.92 14.51
CA ALA A 346 -4.97 -8.43 15.35
C ALA A 346 -4.69 -8.13 16.84
N THR A 347 -5.74 -7.78 17.59
CA THR A 347 -5.64 -7.29 18.98
C THR A 347 -5.15 -8.34 19.98
N ASN A 348 -5.21 -9.61 19.61
CA ASN A 348 -4.74 -10.75 20.40
C ASN A 348 -3.32 -11.20 20.02
N GLU A 349 -2.64 -10.53 19.07
CA GLU A 349 -1.23 -10.79 18.78
C GLU A 349 -0.33 -10.16 19.85
N PRO A 350 0.74 -10.84 20.31
CA PRO A 350 1.60 -10.34 21.39
C PRO A 350 2.28 -8.99 21.10
N ALA A 351 2.45 -8.66 19.82
CA ALA A 351 3.07 -7.42 19.36
C ALA A 351 2.09 -6.24 19.26
N PHE A 352 0.80 -6.45 19.57
CA PHE A 352 -0.24 -5.42 19.43
C PHE A 352 0.03 -4.19 20.30
N ASN A 353 0.05 -3.04 19.66
CA ASN A 353 0.16 -1.72 20.26
C ASN A 353 -0.73 -0.72 19.48
N PRO A 354 -1.85 -0.25 20.06
CA PRO A 354 -2.76 0.69 19.40
C PRO A 354 -2.32 2.16 19.55
N ASP A 355 -1.35 2.43 20.44
CA ASP A 355 -0.97 3.78 20.84
C ASP A 355 0.07 4.40 19.88
N GLU A 356 0.25 5.72 20.00
CA GLU A 356 1.25 6.45 19.21
C GLU A 356 2.65 5.85 19.41
N SER A 357 3.30 5.49 18.30
CA SER A 357 4.68 5.01 18.31
C SER A 357 5.32 5.14 16.92
N VAL A 358 6.62 4.93 16.83
CA VAL A 358 7.30 4.79 15.53
C VAL A 358 7.06 3.42 14.86
N TYR A 359 6.47 2.45 15.57
CA TYR A 359 6.20 1.10 15.08
C TYR A 359 4.74 0.97 14.64
N ILE A 360 4.40 1.76 13.64
CA ILE A 360 3.03 2.15 13.25
C ILE A 360 2.18 1.03 12.63
N TRP A 361 2.80 -0.09 12.24
CA TRP A 361 2.15 -1.25 11.63
C TRP A 361 1.90 -2.41 12.61
N ARG A 362 1.70 -2.07 13.89
CA ARG A 362 1.56 -3.03 15.00
C ARG A 362 0.26 -2.94 15.77
N GLY A 363 -0.80 -2.42 15.17
CA GLY A 363 -2.09 -2.30 15.85
C GLY A 363 -2.94 -1.12 15.41
N PRO A 364 -2.38 0.06 15.06
CA PRO A 364 -3.20 1.17 14.60
C PRO A 364 -4.03 0.84 13.37
N THR A 365 -5.18 1.48 13.26
CA THR A 365 -6.05 1.45 12.09
C THR A 365 -5.56 2.45 11.06
N TRP A 366 -5.49 2.01 9.81
CA TRP A 366 -5.13 2.82 8.66
C TRP A 366 -6.28 2.90 7.68
N VAL A 367 -6.42 4.05 7.02
CA VAL A 367 -7.39 4.23 5.93
C VAL A 367 -7.15 3.23 4.80
N LEU A 368 -5.88 2.88 4.53
CA LEU A 368 -5.48 1.92 3.51
C LEU A 368 -6.22 0.57 3.61
N PHE A 369 -6.29 -0.04 4.80
CA PHE A 369 -6.94 -1.35 4.96
C PHE A 369 -8.44 -1.27 4.64
N ASN A 370 -9.09 -0.21 5.11
CA ASN A 370 -10.51 0.04 4.87
C ASN A 370 -10.78 0.31 3.39
N TRP A 371 -10.01 1.21 2.78
CA TRP A 371 -10.11 1.52 1.36
C TRP A 371 -9.92 0.30 0.47
N PHE A 372 -8.94 -0.56 0.81
CA PHE A 372 -8.64 -1.77 0.06
C PHE A 372 -9.77 -2.80 0.15
N ILE A 373 -10.30 -3.06 1.35
CA ILE A 373 -11.34 -4.06 1.59
C ILE A 373 -12.72 -3.59 1.13
N GLN A 374 -13.06 -2.31 1.35
CA GLN A 374 -14.37 -1.75 0.98
C GLN A 374 -14.65 -1.95 -0.52
N ALA A 375 -13.65 -1.76 -1.38
CA ALA A 375 -13.78 -1.99 -2.82
C ALA A 375 -14.36 -3.38 -3.13
N HIS A 376 -13.82 -4.41 -2.48
CA HIS A 376 -14.25 -5.79 -2.68
C HIS A 376 -15.59 -6.10 -2.03
N LEU A 377 -15.86 -5.55 -0.85
CA LEU A 377 -17.16 -5.72 -0.19
C LEU A 377 -18.29 -5.18 -1.08
N LEU A 378 -18.10 -4.02 -1.72
CA LEU A 378 -19.06 -3.48 -2.68
C LEU A 378 -19.22 -4.38 -3.92
N GLU A 379 -18.13 -4.91 -4.48
CA GLU A 379 -18.18 -5.83 -5.62
C GLU A 379 -18.90 -7.16 -5.33
N LYS A 380 -18.95 -7.56 -4.05
CA LYS A 380 -19.56 -8.81 -3.59
C LYS A 380 -20.91 -8.60 -2.89
N ASP A 381 -21.48 -7.39 -3.03
CA ASP A 381 -22.79 -7.02 -2.49
C ASP A 381 -22.87 -7.07 -0.93
N TYR A 382 -21.73 -6.96 -0.23
CA TYR A 382 -21.65 -6.71 1.22
C TYR A 382 -21.75 -5.21 1.52
N THR A 383 -22.83 -4.58 1.05
CA THR A 383 -22.99 -3.12 1.04
C THR A 383 -23.08 -2.53 2.45
N GLU A 384 -23.68 -3.25 3.40
CA GLU A 384 -23.78 -2.77 4.79
C GLU A 384 -22.41 -2.75 5.47
N GLU A 385 -21.61 -3.80 5.32
CA GLU A 385 -20.25 -3.89 5.83
C GLU A 385 -19.36 -2.83 5.19
N ALA A 386 -19.45 -2.64 3.86
CA ALA A 386 -18.73 -1.60 3.15
C ALA A 386 -19.07 -0.19 3.66
N SER A 387 -20.36 0.08 3.87
CA SER A 387 -20.83 1.36 4.41
C SER A 387 -20.31 1.58 5.84
N LYS A 388 -20.30 0.55 6.70
CA LYS A 388 -19.73 0.62 8.05
C LYS A 388 -18.24 0.99 8.02
N LEU A 389 -17.44 0.39 7.13
CA LEU A 389 -16.02 0.76 6.99
C LEU A 389 -15.85 2.23 6.57
N LEU A 390 -16.65 2.71 5.62
CA LEU A 390 -16.64 4.11 5.22
C LEU A 390 -17.01 5.04 6.39
N GLN A 391 -18.11 4.75 7.10
CA GLN A 391 -18.53 5.56 8.25
C GLN A 391 -17.47 5.58 9.36
N SER A 392 -16.77 4.47 9.61
CA SER A 392 -15.64 4.44 10.54
C SER A 392 -14.53 5.40 10.11
N ILE A 393 -14.13 5.42 8.83
CA ILE A 393 -13.13 6.36 8.32
C ILE A 393 -13.61 7.82 8.41
N LYS A 394 -14.86 8.10 8.04
CA LYS A 394 -15.45 9.45 8.18
C LYS A 394 -15.39 9.95 9.63
N GLN A 395 -15.74 9.09 10.58
CA GLN A 395 -15.67 9.42 12.02
C GLN A 395 -14.23 9.68 12.49
N LEU A 396 -13.27 8.86 12.05
CA LEU A 396 -11.85 9.05 12.39
C LEU A 396 -11.31 10.40 11.89
N ILE A 397 -11.59 10.75 10.62
CA ILE A 397 -11.14 12.01 10.02
C ILE A 397 -11.87 13.20 10.66
N SER A 398 -13.18 13.11 10.88
CA SER A 398 -13.95 14.18 11.52
C SER A 398 -13.47 14.47 12.95
N LYS A 399 -13.06 13.42 13.67
CA LYS A 399 -12.57 13.53 15.04
C LYS A 399 -11.15 14.09 15.12
N SER A 400 -10.24 13.56 14.29
CA SER A 400 -8.79 13.74 14.48
C SER A 400 -8.07 14.39 13.30
N GLY A 401 -8.80 14.75 12.24
CA GLY A 401 -8.26 15.27 10.98
C GLY A 401 -7.59 14.19 10.13
N PHE A 402 -6.91 14.64 9.07
CA PHE A 402 -6.16 13.79 8.14
C PHE A 402 -4.81 13.39 8.75
N ARG A 403 -4.80 12.22 9.38
CA ARG A 403 -3.65 11.67 10.13
C ARG A 403 -3.14 10.41 9.46
N GLU A 404 -1.92 10.05 9.81
CA GLU A 404 -1.24 8.87 9.28
C GLU A 404 -1.94 7.56 9.69
N TYR A 405 -2.23 7.43 10.98
CA TYR A 405 -2.94 6.29 11.54
C TYR A 405 -3.76 6.70 12.75
N TYR A 406 -4.67 5.82 13.15
CA TYR A 406 -5.63 6.09 14.22
C TYR A 406 -5.64 4.95 15.24
N ASN A 407 -5.87 5.28 16.51
CA ASN A 407 -6.09 4.28 17.54
C ASN A 407 -7.43 3.54 17.25
N PRO A 408 -7.43 2.20 17.14
CA PRO A 408 -8.62 1.40 16.77
C PRO A 408 -9.78 1.46 17.76
N PHE A 409 -9.55 1.92 19.00
CA PHE A 409 -10.56 1.98 20.06
C PHE A 409 -11.01 3.40 20.37
N THR A 410 -10.07 4.35 20.43
CA THR A 410 -10.38 5.73 20.80
C THR A 410 -10.67 6.59 19.57
N GLY A 411 -10.15 6.24 18.40
CA GLY A 411 -10.21 7.05 17.19
C GLY A 411 -9.32 8.30 17.22
N GLU A 412 -8.39 8.39 18.18
CA GLU A 412 -7.36 9.42 18.22
C GLU A 412 -6.38 9.21 17.06
N GLY A 413 -6.14 10.26 16.29
CA GLY A 413 -5.20 10.24 15.18
C GLY A 413 -3.77 10.59 15.63
N ASN A 414 -2.81 9.81 15.15
CA ASN A 414 -1.42 9.78 15.57
C ASN A 414 -0.49 9.87 14.35
N GLY A 415 0.82 9.94 14.57
CA GLY A 415 1.81 9.96 13.48
C GLY A 415 1.83 11.27 12.71
N ALA A 416 2.11 11.25 11.41
CA ALA A 416 2.14 12.45 10.58
C ALA A 416 0.80 13.21 10.57
N GLN A 417 0.87 14.54 10.56
CA GLN A 417 -0.27 15.43 10.31
C GLN A 417 -0.29 15.86 8.84
N ASP A 418 -1.42 16.40 8.40
CA ASP A 418 -1.65 16.73 6.99
C ASP A 418 -1.28 15.53 6.09
N PHE A 419 -1.70 14.32 6.51
CA PHE A 419 -1.32 13.09 5.85
C PHE A 419 -2.32 12.72 4.75
N THR A 420 -1.83 12.69 3.52
CA THR A 420 -2.65 12.63 2.32
C THR A 420 -3.34 11.28 2.04
N TRP A 421 -2.89 10.15 2.59
CA TRP A 421 -3.59 8.88 2.35
C TRP A 421 -4.97 8.85 2.98
N SER A 422 -5.21 9.66 4.01
CA SER A 422 -6.55 9.82 4.56
C SER A 422 -7.52 10.44 3.54
N GLY A 423 -7.00 11.08 2.49
CA GLY A 423 -7.76 11.51 1.32
C GLY A 423 -8.36 10.37 0.49
N LEU A 424 -7.92 9.11 0.66
CA LEU A 424 -8.56 7.95 0.01
C LEU A 424 -10.05 7.81 0.39
N VAL A 425 -10.50 8.45 1.48
CA VAL A 425 -11.92 8.55 1.83
C VAL A 425 -12.77 9.10 0.67
N VAL A 426 -12.23 9.99 -0.18
CA VAL A 426 -12.93 10.54 -1.34
C VAL A 426 -13.29 9.44 -2.34
N ASP A 427 -12.33 8.55 -2.65
CA ASP A 427 -12.57 7.42 -3.53
C ASP A 427 -13.50 6.38 -2.88
N MET A 428 -13.43 6.21 -1.55
CA MET A 428 -14.38 5.37 -0.81
C MET A 428 -15.83 5.91 -0.90
N ILE A 429 -16.02 7.22 -0.78
CA ILE A 429 -17.31 7.90 -0.92
C ILE A 429 -17.85 7.70 -2.35
N LYS A 430 -17.02 7.95 -3.37
CA LYS A 430 -17.43 7.80 -4.78
C LYS A 430 -17.88 6.38 -5.11
N ARG A 431 -17.12 5.37 -4.69
CA ARG A 431 -17.50 3.96 -4.90
C ARG A 431 -18.81 3.59 -4.21
N GLN A 432 -19.07 4.13 -3.03
CA GLN A 432 -20.30 3.90 -2.29
C GLN A 432 -21.50 4.50 -3.04
N GLN A 433 -21.39 5.77 -3.46
CA GLN A 433 -22.41 6.46 -4.26
C GLN A 433 -22.71 5.72 -5.57
N GLU A 434 -21.66 5.31 -6.30
CA GLU A 434 -21.82 4.53 -7.54
C GLU A 434 -22.52 3.18 -7.34
N GLN A 435 -22.37 2.56 -6.17
CA GLN A 435 -23.06 1.30 -5.85
C GLN A 435 -24.53 1.54 -5.50
N GLU A 436 -24.84 2.62 -4.79
CA GLU A 436 -26.20 3.02 -4.42
C GLU A 436 -27.04 3.44 -5.63
N ASP A 437 -26.39 4.03 -6.65
CA ASP A 437 -27.02 4.42 -7.91
C ASP A 437 -27.24 3.24 -8.88
N LYS A 438 -26.72 2.03 -8.61
CA LYS A 438 -26.96 0.87 -9.48
C LYS A 438 -28.43 0.44 -9.35
N PRO A 439 -29.14 0.21 -10.48
CA PRO A 439 -30.49 -0.32 -10.43
C PRO A 439 -30.49 -1.67 -9.71
N LEU A 440 -31.39 -1.83 -8.75
CA LEU A 440 -31.60 -3.10 -8.03
C LEU A 440 -31.72 -4.23 -9.07
N LYS A 441 -30.85 -5.24 -8.98
CA LYS A 441 -30.99 -6.46 -9.79
C LYS A 441 -32.38 -7.03 -9.49
N GLN A 442 -33.27 -7.00 -10.48
CA GLN A 442 -34.52 -7.74 -10.42
C GLN A 442 -34.13 -9.22 -10.53
N ASP A 443 -34.28 -9.95 -9.41
CA ASP A 443 -34.13 -11.41 -9.36
C ASP A 443 -35.25 -12.13 -10.14
#